data_AF-A0A964YNE4-F1
#
_entry.id   AF-A0A964YNE4-F1
#
_cell.length_a   1.000
_cell.length_b   1.000
_cell.length_c   1.000
_cell.angle_alpha   90.00
_cell.angle_beta   90.00
_cell.angle_gamma   90.00
#
_symmetry.space_group_name_H-M   'P 1'
#
loop_
_entity.id
_entity.type
_entity.pdbx_description
1 polymer ?
#
loop_
_entity_poly.entity_id
_entity_poly.type
_entity_poly.pdbx_seq_one_letter_code
_entity_poly.pdbx_strand_id
1 'polypeptide(L)'
;MNRLGLCVALVIVAPSFYFAQLTNDWVMAQLATYSKSSYEIVNGFRLNGSSISYGGSSRSFSMLHLKYCELKDLPSFLSSISTTVHETAHSFDSQIPYMQAQKGAAIEDVNEAEGFYLNESTSLVIEFPKQALFPSNLLVPQIPESLRTFRFGEYIIAPPTQSTQCNGVIGLMEEFNAYYHGSKVLSDLYPLFVQAYPSEVSWQWPSQFVSNADAFYEFDFFIKEYLLFAKTYRPALYQELKSTPNFALVYQTIRRQFAQLIADYERKYDQLMRDKKSGGWTTQKHQKTYETLKDQINSSRYQVVVDDFLGGTK
;
A
#
# COMPACT_ATOMS: atom_id res chain seq x y z
N MET A 1 74.55 -35.82 9.41
CA MET A 1 73.98 -34.93 10.44
C MET A 1 72.85 -34.13 9.82
N ASN A 2 71.60 -34.60 9.97
CA ASN A 2 70.40 -33.93 9.47
C ASN A 2 70.01 -32.80 10.44
N ARG A 3 69.87 -31.56 9.94
CA ARG A 3 69.14 -30.51 10.64
C ARG A 3 67.81 -30.29 9.93
N LEU A 4 66.72 -30.78 10.54
CA LEU A 4 65.36 -30.39 10.20
C LEU A 4 65.15 -28.93 10.62
N GLY A 5 64.84 -28.06 9.65
CA GLY A 5 64.31 -26.73 9.92
C GLY A 5 62.79 -26.82 10.09
N LEU A 6 62.31 -26.51 11.30
CA LEU A 6 60.90 -26.46 11.64
C LEU A 6 60.31 -25.14 11.07
N CYS A 7 59.52 -25.21 10.00
CA CYS A 7 58.68 -24.09 9.57
C CYS A 7 57.43 -24.03 10.45
N VAL A 8 57.34 -23.02 11.32
CA VAL A 8 56.11 -22.71 12.05
C VAL A 8 55.17 -21.99 11.08
N ALA A 9 54.12 -22.67 10.66
CA ALA A 9 53.03 -22.06 9.91
C ALA A 9 52.20 -21.19 10.87
N LEU A 10 52.26 -19.87 10.69
CA LEU A 10 51.39 -18.93 11.38
C LEU A 10 49.99 -19.02 10.75
N VAL A 11 49.06 -19.71 11.41
CA VAL A 11 47.65 -19.74 10.99
C VAL A 11 47.02 -18.41 11.40
N ILE A 12 46.88 -17.49 10.44
CA ILE A 12 46.07 -16.29 10.59
C ILE A 12 44.60 -16.73 10.48
N VAL A 13 43.94 -16.89 11.61
CA VAL A 13 42.47 -17.04 11.66
C VAL A 13 41.88 -15.67 11.39
N ALA A 14 41.48 -15.42 10.14
CA ALA A 14 40.67 -14.25 9.83
C ALA A 14 39.33 -14.37 10.58
N PRO A 15 38.85 -13.32 11.27
CA PRO A 15 37.53 -13.35 11.86
C PRO A 15 36.51 -13.39 10.73
N SER A 16 35.84 -14.54 10.58
CA SER A 16 34.63 -14.66 9.77
C SER A 16 33.56 -13.79 10.43
N PHE A 17 33.40 -12.56 9.94
CA PHE A 17 32.22 -11.74 10.26
C PHE A 17 31.01 -12.38 9.56
N TYR A 18 30.43 -13.40 10.21
CA TYR A 18 29.09 -13.83 9.89
C TYR A 18 28.15 -12.67 10.24
N PHE A 19 27.75 -11.89 9.24
CA PHE A 19 26.61 -11.00 9.41
C PHE A 19 25.39 -11.87 9.70
N ALA A 20 24.87 -11.78 10.93
CA ALA A 20 23.67 -12.51 11.31
C ALA A 20 22.51 -11.99 10.46
N GLN A 21 21.79 -12.92 9.81
CA GLN A 21 20.53 -12.59 9.12
C GLN A 21 19.53 -12.02 10.13
N LEU A 22 18.70 -11.09 9.65
CA LEU A 22 17.58 -10.58 10.42
C LEU A 22 16.58 -11.70 10.68
N THR A 23 15.80 -11.58 11.75
CA THR A 23 14.76 -12.55 12.11
C THR A 23 13.37 -11.93 11.97
N ASN A 24 12.34 -12.77 11.87
CA ASN A 24 10.95 -12.31 11.92
C ASN A 24 10.67 -11.51 13.20
N ASP A 25 11.21 -11.94 14.34
CA ASP A 25 11.04 -11.23 15.61
C ASP A 25 11.67 -9.83 15.57
N TRP A 26 12.84 -9.69 14.93
CA TRP A 26 13.47 -8.38 14.74
C TRP A 26 12.58 -7.49 13.87
N VAL A 27 12.03 -8.00 12.77
CA VAL A 27 11.11 -7.26 11.89
C VAL A 27 9.88 -6.81 12.67
N MET A 28 9.23 -7.71 13.39
CA MET A 28 8.04 -7.39 14.17
C MET A 28 8.34 -6.37 15.28
N ALA A 29 9.53 -6.42 15.89
CA ALA A 29 9.97 -5.43 16.85
C ALA A 29 10.18 -4.04 16.20
N GLN A 30 10.75 -3.98 14.99
CA GLN A 30 10.88 -2.70 14.27
C GLN A 30 9.52 -2.12 13.91
N LEU A 31 8.60 -2.95 13.40
CA LEU A 31 7.24 -2.49 13.09
C LEU A 31 6.53 -2.00 14.36
N ALA A 32 6.57 -2.76 15.47
CA ALA A 32 5.96 -2.35 16.73
C ALA A 32 6.53 -1.02 17.26
N THR A 33 7.82 -0.78 17.04
CA THR A 33 8.52 0.42 17.52
C THR A 33 8.23 1.66 16.66
N TYR A 34 8.25 1.50 15.34
CA TYR A 34 8.24 2.63 14.41
C TYR A 34 6.94 2.78 13.63
N SER A 35 6.26 1.67 13.28
CA SER A 35 5.06 1.66 12.43
C SER A 35 3.95 0.80 13.03
N LYS A 36 3.23 1.36 14.01
CA LYS A 36 2.17 0.64 14.74
C LYS A 36 1.07 0.12 13.79
N SER A 37 0.64 0.92 12.82
CA SER A 37 -0.34 0.51 11.81
C SER A 37 0.13 -0.70 11.00
N SER A 38 1.39 -0.71 10.53
CA SER A 38 1.93 -1.85 9.78
C SER A 38 2.13 -3.07 10.65
N TYR A 39 2.50 -2.88 11.94
CA TYR A 39 2.54 -3.96 12.90
C TYR A 39 1.17 -4.61 13.07
N GLU A 40 0.09 -3.82 13.21
CA GLU A 40 -1.26 -4.34 13.38
C GLU A 40 -1.76 -5.10 12.14
N ILE A 41 -1.46 -4.61 10.93
CA ILE A 41 -1.77 -5.33 9.68
C ILE A 41 -1.05 -6.69 9.65
N VAL A 42 0.29 -6.66 9.82
CA VAL A 42 1.13 -7.86 9.66
C VAL A 42 0.88 -8.87 10.78
N ASN A 43 0.72 -8.40 12.01
CA ASN A 43 0.44 -9.26 13.16
C ASN A 43 -1.02 -9.73 13.18
N GLY A 44 -1.96 -8.87 12.79
CA GLY A 44 -3.38 -9.21 12.68
C GLY A 44 -3.61 -10.36 11.70
N PHE A 45 -3.04 -10.25 10.50
CA PHE A 45 -3.06 -11.35 9.53
C PHE A 45 -2.42 -12.63 10.08
N ARG A 46 -1.25 -12.51 10.73
CA ARG A 46 -0.57 -13.66 11.36
C ARG A 46 -1.45 -14.39 12.38
N LEU A 47 -2.17 -13.64 13.22
CA LEU A 47 -3.01 -14.19 14.28
C LEU A 47 -4.27 -14.87 13.72
N ASN A 48 -4.86 -14.31 12.67
CA ASN A 48 -6.02 -14.88 12.00
C ASN A 48 -5.66 -16.11 11.15
N GLY A 49 -4.42 -16.18 10.65
CA GLY A 49 -3.95 -17.25 9.78
C GLY A 49 -4.32 -17.03 8.31
N SER A 50 -3.97 -17.98 7.46
CA SER A 50 -4.20 -17.91 6.00
C SER A 50 -5.62 -18.32 5.57
N SER A 51 -6.55 -18.50 6.51
CA SER A 51 -7.95 -18.77 6.24
C SER A 51 -8.81 -18.26 7.40
N ILE A 52 -10.00 -17.73 7.08
CA ILE A 52 -10.98 -17.27 8.07
C ILE A 52 -12.38 -17.72 7.65
N SER A 53 -13.24 -18.02 8.63
CA SER A 53 -14.59 -18.54 8.38
C SER A 53 -15.62 -17.94 9.32
N TYR A 54 -16.83 -17.71 8.80
CA TYR A 54 -18.00 -17.28 9.56
C TYR A 54 -19.28 -17.70 8.82
N GLY A 55 -20.30 -18.14 9.55
CA GLY A 55 -21.63 -18.42 8.97
C GLY A 55 -21.64 -19.45 7.83
N GLY A 56 -20.73 -20.43 7.85
CA GLY A 56 -20.59 -21.43 6.78
C GLY A 56 -19.81 -20.96 5.55
N SER A 57 -19.44 -19.68 5.48
CA SER A 57 -18.54 -19.12 4.46
C SER A 57 -17.10 -19.14 4.94
N SER A 58 -16.16 -19.32 4.01
CA SER A 58 -14.71 -19.31 4.29
C SER A 58 -13.95 -18.62 3.16
N ARG A 59 -12.93 -17.84 3.52
CA ARG A 59 -11.98 -17.23 2.58
C ARG A 59 -10.57 -17.68 2.94
N SER A 60 -9.81 -18.11 1.94
CA SER A 60 -8.42 -18.53 2.06
C SER A 60 -7.50 -17.61 1.28
N PHE A 61 -6.28 -17.41 1.78
CA PHE A 61 -5.32 -16.44 1.29
C PHE A 61 -4.03 -17.14 0.88
N SER A 62 -3.47 -16.76 -0.26
CA SER A 62 -2.16 -17.24 -0.73
C SER A 62 -0.99 -16.49 -0.06
N MET A 63 -1.30 -15.45 0.71
CA MET A 63 -0.34 -14.68 1.48
C MET A 63 0.12 -15.48 2.70
N LEU A 64 1.43 -15.42 2.98
CA LEU A 64 2.04 -15.98 4.17
C LEU A 64 2.59 -14.85 5.03
N HIS A 65 2.72 -15.08 6.33
CA HIS A 65 3.31 -14.09 7.23
C HIS A 65 4.72 -13.70 6.76
N LEU A 66 4.93 -12.40 6.53
CA LEU A 66 6.19 -11.82 6.05
C LEU A 66 6.71 -12.42 4.72
N LYS A 67 5.80 -12.93 3.85
CA LYS A 67 6.16 -13.64 2.60
C LYS A 67 7.19 -12.95 1.72
N TYR A 68 7.08 -11.62 1.58
CA TYR A 68 7.94 -10.81 0.71
C TYR A 68 9.06 -10.09 1.49
N CYS A 69 9.20 -10.37 2.79
CA CYS A 69 10.16 -9.69 3.65
C CYS A 69 11.54 -10.30 3.48
N GLU A 70 12.50 -9.53 3.00
CA GLU A 70 13.87 -9.96 2.78
C GLU A 70 14.69 -9.78 4.06
N LEU A 71 15.14 -10.88 4.64
CA LEU A 71 15.77 -10.89 5.97
C LEU A 71 17.30 -10.94 5.93
N LYS A 72 17.89 -10.77 4.74
CA LYS A 72 19.34 -10.87 4.56
C LYS A 72 20.11 -9.84 5.40
N ASP A 73 19.70 -8.58 5.30
CA ASP A 73 20.31 -7.43 5.95
C ASP A 73 19.33 -6.25 5.99
N LEU A 74 19.71 -5.15 6.66
CA LEU A 74 18.86 -3.96 6.82
C LEU A 74 18.48 -3.31 5.48
N PRO A 75 19.41 -3.11 4.52
CA PRO A 75 19.06 -2.68 3.16
C PRO A 75 18.01 -3.55 2.47
N SER A 76 18.18 -4.87 2.48
CA SER A 76 17.24 -5.83 1.90
C SER A 76 15.85 -5.72 2.56
N PHE A 77 15.80 -5.67 3.89
CA PHE A 77 14.54 -5.47 4.62
C PHE A 77 13.83 -4.18 4.21
N LEU A 78 14.53 -3.06 4.21
CA LEU A 78 13.95 -1.77 3.84
C LEU A 78 13.42 -1.79 2.40
N SER A 79 14.12 -2.47 1.48
CA SER A 79 13.71 -2.57 0.07
C SER A 79 12.44 -3.39 -0.17
N SER A 80 12.03 -4.27 0.75
CA SER A 80 10.92 -5.20 0.52
C SER A 80 9.76 -5.08 1.51
N ILE A 81 9.94 -4.34 2.61
CA ILE A 81 8.91 -4.20 3.65
C ILE A 81 7.65 -3.49 3.15
N SER A 82 7.78 -2.53 2.23
CA SER A 82 6.63 -1.87 1.60
C SER A 82 5.75 -2.89 0.88
N THR A 83 6.33 -3.75 0.03
CA THR A 83 5.60 -4.81 -0.68
C THR A 83 5.00 -5.80 0.31
N THR A 84 5.73 -6.16 1.35
CA THR A 84 5.22 -7.06 2.39
C THR A 84 3.98 -6.50 3.06
N VAL A 85 3.99 -5.23 3.46
CA VAL A 85 2.84 -4.56 4.09
C VAL A 85 1.69 -4.40 3.11
N HIS A 86 1.96 -3.99 1.86
CA HIS A 86 0.96 -3.86 0.80
C HIS A 86 0.20 -5.18 0.57
N GLU A 87 0.91 -6.27 0.30
CA GLU A 87 0.29 -7.57 0.04
C GLU A 87 -0.41 -8.17 1.28
N THR A 88 0.11 -7.87 2.48
CA THR A 88 -0.55 -8.29 3.72
C THR A 88 -1.82 -7.48 3.98
N ALA A 89 -1.84 -6.20 3.60
CA ALA A 89 -3.00 -5.32 3.75
C ALA A 89 -4.21 -5.90 3.00
N HIS A 90 -4.04 -6.29 1.73
CA HIS A 90 -5.09 -6.98 0.95
C HIS A 90 -5.69 -8.16 1.69
N SER A 91 -4.84 -9.05 2.20
CA SER A 91 -5.31 -10.25 2.91
C SER A 91 -5.95 -9.93 4.25
N PHE A 92 -5.44 -8.93 4.98
CA PHE A 92 -5.98 -8.52 6.27
C PHE A 92 -7.31 -7.79 6.12
N ASP A 93 -7.43 -6.87 5.16
CA ASP A 93 -8.64 -6.14 4.81
C ASP A 93 -9.79 -7.10 4.49
N SER A 94 -9.49 -8.12 3.68
CA SER A 94 -10.42 -9.22 3.38
C SER A 94 -10.79 -10.12 4.57
N GLN A 95 -10.05 -10.08 5.69
CA GLN A 95 -10.43 -10.78 6.91
C GLN A 95 -11.39 -9.97 7.80
N ILE A 96 -11.40 -8.65 7.68
CA ILE A 96 -12.13 -7.76 8.59
C ILE A 96 -13.64 -8.05 8.62
N PRO A 97 -14.37 -8.28 7.50
CA PRO A 97 -15.79 -8.62 7.57
C PRO A 97 -16.05 -9.87 8.42
N TYR A 98 -15.24 -10.92 8.23
CA TYR A 98 -15.33 -12.15 9.04
C TYR A 98 -14.98 -11.89 10.50
N MET A 99 -13.92 -11.12 10.79
CA MET A 99 -13.51 -10.77 12.15
C MET A 99 -14.60 -9.98 12.88
N GLN A 100 -15.27 -9.05 12.20
CA GLN A 100 -16.35 -8.26 12.78
C GLN A 100 -17.61 -9.11 13.00
N ALA A 101 -17.98 -9.95 12.03
CA ALA A 101 -19.11 -10.87 12.16
C ALA A 101 -18.92 -11.87 13.32
N GLN A 102 -17.71 -12.41 13.50
CA GLN A 102 -17.35 -13.26 14.65
C GLN A 102 -17.49 -12.54 16.00
N LYS A 103 -17.37 -11.20 16.02
CA LYS A 103 -17.59 -10.35 17.20
C LYS A 103 -19.04 -9.91 17.37
N GLY A 104 -19.95 -10.37 16.51
CA GLY A 104 -21.38 -10.08 16.57
C GLY A 104 -21.83 -8.86 15.76
N ALA A 105 -20.99 -8.32 14.88
CA ALA A 105 -21.46 -7.31 13.92
C ALA A 105 -22.48 -7.93 12.96
N ALA A 106 -23.55 -7.19 12.65
CA ALA A 106 -24.50 -7.58 11.63
C ALA A 106 -23.90 -7.28 10.25
N ILE A 107 -23.51 -8.35 9.54
CA ILE A 107 -23.06 -8.32 8.15
C ILE A 107 -23.92 -9.36 7.42
N GLU A 108 -24.65 -8.93 6.38
CA GLU A 108 -25.63 -9.75 5.67
C GLU A 108 -24.95 -10.87 4.90
N ASP A 109 -23.93 -10.54 4.11
CA ASP A 109 -23.12 -11.51 3.38
C ASP A 109 -21.63 -11.12 3.38
N VAL A 110 -20.84 -11.87 4.16
CA VAL A 110 -19.38 -11.70 4.22
C VAL A 110 -18.67 -11.93 2.87
N ASN A 111 -19.32 -12.58 1.89
CA ASN A 111 -18.78 -12.78 0.54
C ASN A 111 -19.03 -11.60 -0.40
N GLU A 112 -19.97 -10.72 -0.05
CA GLU A 112 -20.28 -9.45 -0.71
C GLU A 112 -19.87 -8.24 0.14
N ALA A 113 -18.90 -8.46 1.02
CA ALA A 113 -18.32 -7.45 1.89
C ALA A 113 -16.79 -7.38 1.69
N GLU A 114 -16.24 -6.17 1.81
CA GLU A 114 -14.80 -5.95 1.88
C GLU A 114 -14.50 -5.02 3.06
N GLY A 115 -13.43 -5.35 3.78
CA GLY A 115 -12.97 -4.54 4.89
C GLY A 115 -11.90 -3.56 4.47
N PHE A 116 -11.72 -2.53 5.29
CA PHE A 116 -10.67 -1.54 5.11
C PHE A 116 -10.11 -1.19 6.48
N TYR A 117 -8.89 -1.65 6.77
CA TYR A 117 -8.12 -1.16 7.90
C TYR A 117 -7.61 0.25 7.58
N LEU A 118 -8.08 1.25 8.33
CA LEU A 118 -7.76 2.66 8.08
C LEU A 118 -6.69 3.17 9.05
N ASN A 119 -6.73 2.71 10.30
CA ASN A 119 -5.77 2.99 11.36
C ASN A 119 -6.04 2.09 12.58
N GLU A 120 -5.26 2.27 13.64
CA GLU A 120 -5.27 1.44 14.85
C GLU A 120 -6.60 1.46 15.63
N SER A 121 -7.43 2.46 15.38
CA SER A 121 -8.73 2.63 16.03
C SER A 121 -9.90 2.39 15.10
N THR A 122 -9.65 2.19 13.80
CA THR A 122 -10.72 2.20 12.80
C THR A 122 -10.46 1.18 11.71
N SER A 123 -11.36 0.21 11.61
CA SER A 123 -11.61 -0.55 10.40
C SER A 123 -13.09 -0.47 10.04
N LEU A 124 -13.38 -0.34 8.75
CA LEU A 124 -14.75 -0.26 8.22
C LEU A 124 -15.00 -1.43 7.30
N VAL A 125 -16.27 -1.82 7.20
CA VAL A 125 -16.75 -2.81 6.23
C VAL A 125 -17.67 -2.09 5.26
N ILE A 126 -17.52 -2.39 3.98
CA ILE A 126 -18.45 -2.01 2.93
C ILE A 126 -19.12 -3.30 2.45
N GLU A 127 -20.43 -3.37 2.59
CA GLU A 127 -21.26 -4.34 1.88
C GLU A 127 -21.66 -3.71 0.55
N PHE A 128 -21.44 -4.41 -0.56
CA PHE A 128 -21.59 -3.83 -1.89
C PHE A 128 -22.30 -4.77 -2.85
N PRO A 129 -23.07 -4.23 -3.82
CA PRO A 129 -23.80 -5.03 -4.80
C PRO A 129 -22.82 -5.60 -5.82
N LYS A 130 -22.15 -6.71 -5.49
CA LYS A 130 -21.03 -7.25 -6.29
C LYS A 130 -21.40 -7.46 -7.76
N GLN A 131 -22.63 -7.89 -8.02
CA GLN A 131 -23.14 -8.13 -9.37
C GLN A 131 -23.43 -6.85 -10.17
N ALA A 132 -23.62 -5.72 -9.50
CA ALA A 132 -23.84 -4.43 -10.15
C ALA A 132 -22.53 -3.74 -10.54
N LEU A 133 -21.41 -4.09 -9.88
CA LEU A 133 -20.09 -3.58 -10.21
C LEU A 133 -19.64 -4.05 -11.60
N PHE A 134 -18.71 -3.32 -12.21
CA PHE A 134 -18.19 -3.61 -13.53
C PHE A 134 -16.65 -3.60 -13.52
N PRO A 135 -16.01 -4.34 -14.44
CA PRO A 135 -14.55 -4.40 -14.52
C PRO A 135 -13.96 -3.05 -14.93
N SER A 136 -12.82 -2.68 -14.33
CA SER A 136 -12.16 -1.41 -14.61
C SER A 136 -11.70 -1.27 -16.08
N ASN A 137 -11.55 -2.38 -16.82
CA ASN A 137 -11.23 -2.33 -18.25
C ASN A 137 -12.29 -1.60 -19.11
N LEU A 138 -13.51 -1.40 -18.63
CA LEU A 138 -14.52 -0.56 -19.31
C LEU A 138 -14.12 0.92 -19.37
N LEU A 139 -13.15 1.34 -18.54
CA LEU A 139 -12.63 2.71 -18.53
C LEU A 139 -11.60 2.96 -19.64
N VAL A 140 -11.05 1.90 -20.27
CA VAL A 140 -10.05 2.03 -21.34
C VAL A 140 -10.44 3.04 -22.44
N PRO A 141 -11.64 2.97 -23.04
CA PRO A 141 -12.04 3.93 -24.08
C PRO A 141 -12.30 5.35 -23.54
N GLN A 142 -12.46 5.52 -22.23
CA GLN A 142 -12.79 6.82 -21.61
C GLN A 142 -11.56 7.60 -21.16
N ILE A 143 -10.46 6.89 -20.92
CA ILE A 143 -9.20 7.47 -20.46
C ILE A 143 -8.32 7.74 -21.70
N PRO A 144 -8.07 9.01 -22.06
CA PRO A 144 -7.18 9.38 -23.15
C PRO A 144 -5.78 8.82 -22.95
N GLU A 145 -5.08 8.47 -24.03
CA GLU A 145 -3.73 7.92 -23.97
C GLU A 145 -2.74 8.81 -23.21
N SER A 146 -2.89 10.14 -23.29
CA SER A 146 -2.06 11.10 -22.57
C SER A 146 -2.22 11.05 -21.05
N LEU A 147 -3.28 10.41 -20.54
CA LEU A 147 -3.56 10.23 -19.11
C LEU A 147 -3.36 8.78 -18.65
N ARG A 148 -2.89 7.88 -19.53
CA ARG A 148 -2.56 6.49 -19.18
C ARG A 148 -1.16 6.43 -18.60
N THR A 149 -1.08 6.37 -17.28
CA THR A 149 0.17 6.35 -16.50
C THR A 149 0.66 4.92 -16.23
N PHE A 150 1.74 4.79 -15.46
CA PHE A 150 2.45 3.52 -15.22
C PHE A 150 1.53 2.37 -14.80
N ARG A 151 0.62 2.59 -13.84
CA ARG A 151 -0.28 1.57 -13.29
C ARG A 151 -1.52 1.30 -14.14
N PHE A 152 -1.73 2.04 -15.23
CA PHE A 152 -2.88 1.82 -16.10
C PHE A 152 -2.91 0.40 -16.66
N GLY A 153 -1.77 -0.12 -17.13
CA GLY A 153 -1.70 -1.48 -17.66
C GLY A 153 -1.99 -2.56 -16.61
N GLU A 154 -1.52 -2.33 -15.38
CA GLU A 154 -1.61 -3.29 -14.29
C GLU A 154 -3.00 -3.35 -13.64
N TYR A 155 -3.72 -2.22 -13.59
CA TYR A 155 -4.98 -2.12 -12.84
C TYR A 155 -6.20 -1.77 -13.69
N ILE A 156 -6.03 -1.19 -14.88
CA ILE A 156 -7.16 -0.93 -15.80
C ILE A 156 -7.26 -2.04 -16.85
N ILE A 157 -6.14 -2.51 -17.40
CA ILE A 157 -6.10 -3.60 -18.41
C ILE A 157 -5.68 -4.95 -17.77
N ALA A 158 -5.89 -5.09 -16.46
CA ALA A 158 -5.48 -6.26 -15.70
C ALA A 158 -6.18 -7.56 -16.18
N PRO A 159 -5.62 -8.74 -15.88
CA PRO A 159 -6.33 -10.01 -16.03
C PRO A 159 -7.64 -10.04 -15.21
N PRO A 160 -8.66 -10.81 -15.63
CA PRO A 160 -9.97 -10.83 -14.97
C PRO A 160 -9.97 -11.24 -13.50
N THR A 161 -8.91 -11.90 -13.03
CA THR A 161 -8.76 -12.35 -11.64
C THR A 161 -8.32 -11.27 -10.67
N GLN A 162 -7.87 -10.11 -11.16
CA GLN A 162 -7.43 -9.00 -10.31
C GLN A 162 -8.65 -8.27 -9.69
N SER A 163 -8.53 -7.80 -8.45
CA SER A 163 -9.62 -7.16 -7.67
C SER A 163 -10.33 -6.02 -8.40
N THR A 164 -9.62 -5.16 -9.11
CA THR A 164 -10.15 -4.06 -9.96
C THR A 164 -11.02 -4.54 -11.12
N GLN A 165 -10.89 -5.81 -11.52
CA GLN A 165 -11.70 -6.41 -12.58
C GLN A 165 -12.89 -7.17 -11.99
N CYS A 166 -12.70 -7.90 -10.89
CA CYS A 166 -13.78 -8.71 -10.30
C CYS A 166 -14.65 -7.94 -9.28
N ASN A 167 -14.10 -6.93 -8.62
CA ASN A 167 -14.76 -6.08 -7.62
C ASN A 167 -14.79 -4.59 -8.03
N GLY A 168 -14.44 -4.26 -9.28
CA GLY A 168 -14.56 -2.90 -9.83
C GLY A 168 -13.94 -1.81 -8.94
N VAL A 169 -14.75 -0.80 -8.60
CA VAL A 169 -14.32 0.33 -7.74
C VAL A 169 -13.90 -0.07 -6.33
N ILE A 170 -14.46 -1.15 -5.77
CA ILE A 170 -14.04 -1.66 -4.47
C ILE A 170 -12.62 -2.20 -4.54
N GLY A 171 -12.28 -2.92 -5.63
CA GLY A 171 -10.91 -3.35 -5.90
C GLY A 171 -9.95 -2.18 -6.11
N LEU A 172 -10.38 -1.10 -6.80
CA LEU A 172 -9.57 0.11 -6.92
C LEU A 172 -9.32 0.78 -5.55
N MET A 173 -10.31 0.77 -4.65
CA MET A 173 -10.16 1.31 -3.29
C MET A 173 -9.26 0.44 -2.41
N GLU A 174 -9.34 -0.88 -2.55
CA GLU A 174 -8.46 -1.83 -1.86
C GLU A 174 -6.98 -1.59 -2.26
N GLU A 175 -6.69 -1.52 -3.56
CA GLU A 175 -5.37 -1.14 -4.05
C GLU A 175 -4.91 0.22 -3.53
N PHE A 176 -5.81 1.21 -3.51
CA PHE A 176 -5.49 2.52 -2.97
C PHE A 176 -5.09 2.46 -1.49
N ASN A 177 -5.81 1.67 -0.68
CA ASN A 177 -5.51 1.47 0.74
C ASN A 177 -4.19 0.72 0.95
N ALA A 178 -3.94 -0.33 0.16
CA ALA A 178 -2.72 -1.12 0.26
C ALA A 178 -1.48 -0.30 -0.12
N TYR A 179 -1.55 0.54 -1.15
CA TYR A 179 -0.47 1.48 -1.49
C TYR A 179 -0.27 2.55 -0.40
N TYR A 180 -1.34 3.02 0.25
CA TYR A 180 -1.21 3.91 1.40
C TYR A 180 -0.40 3.25 2.52
N HIS A 181 -0.76 2.04 2.96
CA HIS A 181 -0.05 1.35 4.04
C HIS A 181 1.39 0.95 3.65
N GLY A 182 1.61 0.54 2.40
CA GLY A 182 2.95 0.29 1.85
C GLY A 182 3.82 1.56 1.82
N SER A 183 3.25 2.71 1.48
CA SER A 183 3.95 4.00 1.57
C SER A 183 4.24 4.39 3.01
N LYS A 184 3.24 4.22 3.89
CA LYS A 184 3.31 4.66 5.28
C LYS A 184 4.45 3.96 6.02
N VAL A 185 4.64 2.66 5.82
CA VAL A 185 5.74 1.93 6.48
C VAL A 185 7.11 2.47 6.07
N LEU A 186 7.29 2.92 4.82
CA LEU A 186 8.55 3.54 4.39
C LEU A 186 8.79 4.89 5.07
N SER A 187 7.73 5.69 5.27
CA SER A 187 7.82 6.94 6.02
C SER A 187 8.16 6.70 7.49
N ASP A 188 7.45 5.78 8.13
CA ASP A 188 7.60 5.47 9.56
C ASP A 188 8.98 4.88 9.89
N LEU A 189 9.54 4.06 8.99
CA LEU A 189 10.88 3.47 9.12
C LEU A 189 12.01 4.42 8.69
N TYR A 190 11.74 5.71 8.44
CA TYR A 190 12.78 6.69 8.10
C TYR A 190 14.03 6.65 9.02
N PRO A 191 13.92 6.49 10.36
CA PRO A 191 15.11 6.34 11.22
C PRO A 191 16.02 5.17 10.81
N LEU A 192 15.45 4.06 10.34
CA LEU A 192 16.22 2.92 9.86
C LEU A 192 16.88 3.19 8.50
N PHE A 193 16.27 4.01 7.65
CA PHE A 193 16.94 4.49 6.43
C PHE A 193 18.16 5.34 6.74
N VAL A 194 18.10 6.22 7.76
CA VAL A 194 19.26 7.00 8.21
C VAL A 194 20.37 6.08 8.73
N GLN A 195 20.01 5.02 9.46
CA GLN A 195 20.96 4.03 9.95
C GLN A 195 21.61 3.23 8.82
N ALA A 196 20.82 2.76 7.86
CA ALA A 196 21.30 1.94 6.75
C ALA A 196 22.14 2.74 5.74
N TYR A 197 21.80 4.03 5.56
CA TYR A 197 22.31 4.86 4.48
C TYR A 197 22.73 6.25 4.95
N PRO A 198 23.68 6.38 5.89
CA PRO A 198 24.02 7.66 6.52
C PRO A 198 24.49 8.73 5.52
N SER A 199 25.11 8.34 4.41
CA SER A 199 25.54 9.25 3.33
C SER A 199 24.62 9.28 2.11
N GLU A 200 23.61 8.40 2.06
CA GLU A 200 22.78 8.18 0.88
C GLU A 200 21.27 8.27 1.16
N VAL A 201 20.85 8.61 2.38
CA VAL A 201 19.44 8.67 2.77
C VAL A 201 18.61 9.61 1.88
N SER A 202 19.22 10.69 1.37
CA SER A 202 18.60 11.63 0.41
C SER A 202 18.32 11.02 -0.97
N TRP A 203 18.87 9.84 -1.25
CA TRP A 203 18.61 9.05 -2.45
C TRP A 203 17.77 7.81 -2.12
N GLN A 204 18.22 7.01 -1.16
CA GLN A 204 17.66 5.70 -0.84
C GLN A 204 16.21 5.78 -0.39
N TRP A 205 15.90 6.63 0.59
CA TRP A 205 14.53 6.75 1.10
C TRP A 205 13.55 7.31 0.05
N PRO A 206 13.86 8.44 -0.63
CA PRO A 206 13.02 8.94 -1.71
C PRO A 206 12.83 7.95 -2.88
N SER A 207 13.86 7.18 -3.25
CA SER A 207 13.78 6.23 -4.38
C SER A 207 12.72 5.15 -4.17
N GLN A 208 12.54 4.70 -2.93
CA GLN A 208 11.57 3.68 -2.58
C GLN A 208 10.17 4.28 -2.38
N PHE A 209 10.10 5.53 -1.89
CA PHE A 209 8.84 6.18 -1.62
C PHE A 209 8.13 6.68 -2.88
N VAL A 210 8.87 7.22 -3.85
CA VAL A 210 8.30 7.99 -4.97
C VAL A 210 7.35 7.17 -5.85
N SER A 211 7.64 5.89 -6.08
CA SER A 211 6.75 5.02 -6.86
C SER A 211 5.40 4.82 -6.17
N ASN A 212 5.41 4.66 -4.84
CA ASN A 212 4.19 4.50 -4.08
C ASN A 212 3.45 5.82 -3.92
N ALA A 213 4.18 6.94 -3.82
CA ALA A 213 3.58 8.27 -3.79
C ALA A 213 2.76 8.57 -5.05
N ASP A 214 3.24 8.13 -6.21
CA ASP A 214 2.53 8.30 -7.47
C ASP A 214 1.24 7.46 -7.55
N ALA A 215 1.16 6.35 -6.82
CA ALA A 215 -0.07 5.55 -6.72
C ALA A 215 -1.24 6.38 -6.16
N PHE A 216 -0.99 7.39 -5.31
CA PHE A 216 -2.04 8.30 -4.86
C PHE A 216 -2.77 8.97 -6.03
N TYR A 217 -2.02 9.50 -6.98
CA TYR A 217 -2.58 10.22 -8.12
C TYR A 217 -3.29 9.27 -9.09
N GLU A 218 -2.73 8.08 -9.29
CA GLU A 218 -3.29 7.07 -10.19
C GLU A 218 -4.62 6.50 -9.66
N PHE A 219 -4.66 6.04 -8.41
CA PHE A 219 -5.88 5.45 -7.87
C PHE A 219 -6.97 6.48 -7.60
N ASP A 220 -6.63 7.71 -7.15
CA ASP A 220 -7.63 8.78 -7.05
C ASP A 220 -8.23 9.11 -8.44
N PHE A 221 -7.40 9.13 -9.48
CA PHE A 221 -7.85 9.31 -10.86
C PHE A 221 -8.74 8.14 -11.34
N PHE A 222 -8.31 6.89 -11.16
CA PHE A 222 -9.05 5.72 -11.63
C PHE A 222 -10.41 5.56 -10.93
N ILE A 223 -10.48 5.78 -9.62
CA ILE A 223 -11.74 5.74 -8.85
C ILE A 223 -12.68 6.84 -9.36
N LYS A 224 -12.18 8.05 -9.58
CA LYS A 224 -12.98 9.15 -10.14
C LYS A 224 -13.49 8.86 -11.55
N GLU A 225 -12.67 8.29 -12.42
CA GLU A 225 -13.09 7.85 -13.76
C GLU A 225 -14.16 6.76 -13.69
N TYR A 226 -14.00 5.80 -12.76
CA TYR A 226 -15.01 4.77 -12.51
C TYR A 226 -16.35 5.40 -12.10
N LEU A 227 -16.34 6.31 -11.12
CA LEU A 227 -17.55 6.95 -10.62
C LEU A 227 -18.22 7.83 -11.70
N LEU A 228 -17.45 8.55 -12.52
CA LEU A 228 -18.00 9.30 -13.65
C LEU A 228 -18.60 8.39 -14.73
N PHE A 229 -17.95 7.26 -15.02
CA PHE A 229 -18.49 6.26 -15.94
C PHE A 229 -19.81 5.69 -15.40
N ALA A 230 -19.83 5.31 -14.12
CA ALA A 230 -21.03 4.82 -13.46
C ALA A 230 -22.15 5.86 -13.54
N LYS A 231 -21.86 7.14 -13.24
CA LYS A 231 -22.84 8.22 -13.36
C LYS A 231 -23.48 8.30 -14.74
N THR A 232 -22.67 8.13 -15.79
CA THR A 232 -23.08 8.32 -17.18
C THR A 232 -23.80 7.10 -17.75
N TYR A 233 -23.28 5.91 -17.49
CA TYR A 233 -23.69 4.67 -18.18
C TYR A 233 -24.37 3.64 -17.26
N ARG A 234 -24.29 3.82 -15.93
CA ARG A 234 -24.85 2.96 -14.88
C ARG A 234 -25.43 3.79 -13.71
N PRO A 235 -26.35 4.74 -13.95
CA PRO A 235 -26.75 5.71 -12.93
C PRO A 235 -27.37 5.09 -11.68
N ALA A 236 -28.02 3.93 -11.79
CA ALA A 236 -28.53 3.17 -10.65
C ALA A 236 -27.39 2.76 -9.70
N LEU A 237 -26.32 2.15 -10.23
CA LEU A 237 -25.12 1.80 -9.46
C LEU A 237 -24.50 3.04 -8.83
N TYR A 238 -24.41 4.16 -9.55
CA TYR A 238 -23.85 5.39 -8.98
C TYR A 238 -24.63 5.89 -7.76
N GLN A 239 -25.97 5.86 -7.83
CA GLN A 239 -26.80 6.23 -6.67
C GLN A 239 -26.67 5.22 -5.54
N GLU A 240 -26.59 3.93 -5.87
CA GLU A 240 -26.38 2.88 -4.91
C GLU A 240 -25.08 3.08 -4.14
N LEU A 241 -23.94 3.21 -4.83
CA LEU A 241 -22.63 3.50 -4.23
C LEU A 241 -22.62 4.76 -3.36
N LYS A 242 -23.35 5.81 -3.78
CA LYS A 242 -23.50 7.05 -3.00
C LYS A 242 -24.25 6.82 -1.69
N SER A 243 -25.23 5.92 -1.69
CA SER A 243 -26.02 5.55 -0.52
C SER A 243 -25.43 4.41 0.31
N THR A 244 -24.48 3.65 -0.25
CA THR A 244 -23.83 2.51 0.41
C THR A 244 -23.11 2.97 1.68
N PRO A 245 -23.43 2.38 2.86
CA PRO A 245 -22.75 2.70 4.10
C PRO A 245 -21.22 2.59 3.96
N ASN A 246 -20.52 3.52 4.59
CA ASN A 246 -19.06 3.61 4.63
C ASN A 246 -18.33 3.83 3.29
N PHE A 247 -18.95 3.67 2.11
CA PHE A 247 -18.26 3.80 0.83
C PHE A 247 -17.55 5.16 0.68
N ALA A 248 -18.30 6.26 0.80
CA ALA A 248 -17.74 7.60 0.74
C ALA A 248 -16.73 7.86 1.87
N LEU A 249 -17.01 7.36 3.09
CA LEU A 249 -16.15 7.57 4.26
C LEU A 249 -14.78 6.88 4.10
N VAL A 250 -14.75 5.65 3.59
CA VAL A 250 -13.54 4.89 3.31
C VAL A 250 -12.73 5.61 2.22
N TYR A 251 -13.36 5.92 1.09
CA TYR A 251 -12.66 6.60 -0.02
C TYR A 251 -12.08 7.95 0.43
N GLN A 252 -12.88 8.77 1.12
CA GLN A 252 -12.45 10.05 1.66
C GLN A 252 -11.31 9.88 2.67
N THR A 253 -11.37 8.88 3.54
CA THR A 253 -10.37 8.66 4.59
C THR A 253 -9.03 8.21 4.01
N ILE A 254 -9.04 7.21 3.13
CA ILE A 254 -7.81 6.75 2.43
C ILE A 254 -7.19 7.92 1.69
N ARG A 255 -7.98 8.64 0.89
CA ARG A 255 -7.51 9.79 0.12
C ARG A 255 -6.89 10.87 1.01
N ARG A 256 -7.56 11.24 2.11
CA ARG A 256 -7.07 12.27 3.04
C ARG A 256 -5.77 11.84 3.73
N GLN A 257 -5.73 10.62 4.25
CA GLN A 257 -4.54 10.10 4.93
C GLN A 257 -3.35 9.99 3.98
N PHE A 258 -3.58 9.49 2.77
CA PHE A 258 -2.52 9.36 1.78
C PHE A 258 -2.05 10.73 1.29
N ALA A 259 -2.96 11.68 1.01
CA ALA A 259 -2.57 13.05 0.67
C ALA A 259 -1.71 13.72 1.78
N GLN A 260 -2.07 13.50 3.05
CA GLN A 260 -1.26 13.98 4.18
C GLN A 260 0.12 13.33 4.20
N LEU A 261 0.19 12.02 4.00
CA LEU A 261 1.44 11.27 3.93
C LEU A 261 2.35 11.77 2.78
N ILE A 262 1.78 12.09 1.61
CA ILE A 262 2.54 12.70 0.51
C ILE A 262 3.08 14.08 0.93
N ALA A 263 2.25 14.93 1.51
CA ALA A 263 2.68 16.25 1.96
C ALA A 263 3.80 16.16 3.02
N ASP A 264 3.74 15.16 3.92
CA ASP A 264 4.77 14.92 4.93
C ASP A 264 6.09 14.48 4.29
N TYR A 265 6.01 13.56 3.33
CA TYR A 265 7.14 13.14 2.50
C TYR A 265 7.78 14.32 1.77
N GLU A 266 6.99 15.15 1.09
CA GLU A 266 7.51 16.29 0.33
C GLU A 266 8.26 17.28 1.22
N ARG A 267 7.72 17.57 2.42
CA ARG A 267 8.39 18.44 3.40
C ARG A 267 9.71 17.84 3.89
N LYS A 268 9.73 16.53 4.13
CA LYS A 268 10.93 15.82 4.57
C LYS A 268 11.99 15.73 3.47
N TYR A 269 11.57 15.48 2.23
CA TYR A 269 12.42 15.53 1.05
C TYR A 269 13.08 16.92 0.93
N ASP A 270 12.30 18.00 1.03
CA ASP A 270 12.84 19.35 0.94
C ASP A 270 13.84 19.66 2.06
N GLN A 271 13.62 19.12 3.27
CA GLN A 271 14.60 19.21 4.35
C GLN A 271 15.90 18.48 3.98
N LEU A 272 15.82 17.23 3.52
CA LEU A 272 16.98 16.44 3.11
C LEU A 272 17.79 17.13 2.01
N MET A 273 17.12 17.78 1.06
CA MET A 273 17.76 18.50 -0.04
C MET A 273 18.49 19.76 0.41
N ARG A 274 17.98 20.47 1.42
CA ARG A 274 18.66 21.63 2.01
C ARG A 274 19.88 21.24 2.82
N ASP A 275 19.79 20.14 3.57
CA ASP A 275 20.84 19.69 4.49
C ASP A 275 21.95 18.90 3.78
N LYS A 276 21.74 18.55 2.51
CA LYS A 276 22.67 17.77 1.70
C LYS A 276 23.95 18.56 1.39
N LYS A 277 25.11 17.95 1.70
CA LYS A 277 26.41 18.45 1.25
C LYS A 277 26.57 18.27 -0.27
N SER A 278 27.22 19.23 -0.93
CA SER A 278 27.47 19.23 -2.38
C SER A 278 28.08 17.90 -2.85
N GLY A 279 27.50 17.29 -3.90
CA GLY A 279 28.08 16.12 -4.59
C GLY A 279 27.44 14.75 -4.30
N GLY A 280 26.44 14.65 -3.40
CA GLY A 280 25.73 13.38 -3.17
C GLY A 280 24.73 12.99 -4.29
N TRP A 281 24.22 11.76 -4.27
CA TRP A 281 23.13 11.29 -5.16
C TRP A 281 21.76 11.82 -4.71
N THR A 282 20.83 11.99 -5.65
CA THR A 282 19.43 12.41 -5.39
C THR A 282 18.48 11.79 -6.39
N THR A 283 17.25 11.56 -5.95
CA THR A 283 16.12 11.24 -6.84
C THR A 283 15.27 12.48 -7.06
N GLN A 284 14.39 12.43 -8.06
CA GLN A 284 13.31 13.40 -8.16
C GLN A 284 12.31 13.20 -7.00
N LYS A 285 11.64 14.29 -6.60
CA LYS A 285 10.59 14.29 -5.59
C LYS A 285 9.33 13.56 -6.07
N HIS A 286 9.04 13.65 -7.36
CA HIS A 286 7.92 13.00 -8.02
C HIS A 286 8.38 12.43 -9.37
N GLN A 287 7.67 11.43 -9.89
CA GLN A 287 7.88 10.98 -11.27
C GLN A 287 6.89 11.67 -12.22
N LYS A 288 6.95 11.31 -13.50
CA LYS A 288 6.09 11.85 -14.56
C LYS A 288 4.59 11.68 -14.28
N THR A 289 4.20 10.66 -13.52
CA THR A 289 2.80 10.40 -13.14
C THR A 289 2.20 11.58 -12.39
N TYR A 290 2.92 12.14 -11.42
CA TYR A 290 2.51 13.36 -10.69
C TYR A 290 2.23 14.51 -11.65
N GLU A 291 3.16 14.81 -12.56
CA GLU A 291 3.01 15.91 -13.52
C GLU A 291 1.81 15.71 -14.44
N THR A 292 1.51 14.46 -14.78
CA THR A 292 0.41 14.08 -15.67
C THR A 292 -0.95 14.22 -14.98
N LEU A 293 -1.05 13.83 -13.70
CA LEU A 293 -2.34 13.64 -13.04
C LEU A 293 -2.68 14.67 -11.95
N LYS A 294 -1.71 15.39 -11.36
CA LYS A 294 -1.95 16.29 -10.22
C LYS A 294 -3.03 17.36 -10.48
N ASP A 295 -3.04 17.93 -11.68
CA ASP A 295 -4.01 18.96 -12.07
C ASP A 295 -5.31 18.30 -12.55
N GLN A 296 -5.18 17.15 -13.21
CA GLN A 296 -6.32 16.37 -13.69
C GLN A 296 -7.25 15.99 -12.52
N ILE A 297 -6.74 15.37 -11.45
CA ILE A 297 -7.56 14.90 -10.33
C ILE A 297 -8.26 16.03 -9.56
N ASN A 298 -7.81 17.28 -9.73
CA ASN A 298 -8.39 18.47 -9.11
C ASN A 298 -9.22 19.31 -10.11
N SER A 299 -9.36 18.86 -11.36
CA SER A 299 -10.13 19.58 -12.38
C SER A 299 -11.63 19.56 -12.10
N SER A 300 -12.34 20.55 -12.65
CA SER A 300 -13.80 20.67 -12.51
C SER A 300 -14.58 19.47 -13.07
N ARG A 301 -13.96 18.64 -13.93
CA ARG A 301 -14.54 17.38 -14.42
C ARG A 301 -15.01 16.49 -13.28
N TYR A 302 -14.27 16.47 -12.17
CA TYR A 302 -14.56 15.61 -11.02
C TYR A 302 -15.36 16.28 -9.92
N GLN A 303 -15.84 17.53 -10.12
CA GLN A 303 -16.54 18.26 -9.07
C GLN A 303 -17.75 17.49 -8.53
N VAL A 304 -18.51 16.83 -9.41
CA VAL A 304 -19.66 16.03 -8.98
C VAL A 304 -19.26 14.82 -8.13
N VAL A 305 -18.14 14.18 -8.43
CA VAL A 305 -17.60 13.08 -7.62
C VAL A 305 -17.11 13.62 -6.28
N VAL A 306 -16.46 14.79 -6.30
CA VAL A 306 -16.03 15.47 -5.07
C VAL A 306 -17.24 15.76 -4.20
N ASP A 307 -18.29 16.39 -4.72
CA ASP A 307 -19.47 16.76 -3.95
C ASP A 307 -20.21 15.54 -3.40
N ASP A 308 -20.31 14.46 -4.19
CA ASP A 308 -21.07 13.27 -3.81
C ASP A 308 -20.31 12.33 -2.87
N PHE A 309 -18.97 12.25 -2.94
CA PHE A 309 -18.18 11.23 -2.23
C PHE A 309 -17.04 11.75 -1.36
N LEU A 310 -16.55 12.98 -1.59
CA LEU A 310 -15.41 13.57 -0.87
C LEU A 310 -15.79 14.82 -0.07
N GLY A 311 -16.93 15.43 -0.39
CA GLY A 311 -17.49 16.66 0.17
C GLY A 311 -18.24 16.36 1.46
N GLY A 312 -17.50 16.27 2.56
CA GLY A 312 -18.08 15.91 3.85
C GLY A 312 -17.10 16.00 5.01
N THR A 313 -16.65 17.21 5.32
CA THR A 313 -16.40 17.76 6.68
C THR A 313 -15.77 19.14 6.50
N LYS A 314 -16.59 20.18 6.72
CA LYS A 314 -16.07 21.42 7.30
C LYS A 314 -15.81 21.18 8.79
#